data_AF-A0A1G1Q1W1-F1
#
_entry.id   AF-A0A1G1Q1W1-F1
#
_cell.length_a   1.000
_cell.length_b   1.000
_cell.length_c   1.000
_cell.angle_alpha   90.00
_cell.angle_beta   90.00
_cell.angle_gamma   90.00
#
_symmetry.space_group_name_H-M   'P 1'
#
loop_
_entity.id
_entity.type
_entity.pdbx_description
1 polymer ?
#
loop_
_entity_poly.entity_id
_entity_poly.type
_entity_poly.pdbx_seq_one_letter_code
_entity_poly.pdbx_strand_id
1 'polypeptide(L)'
;MTEKINRRAFLSKCFKSTAAIITLTACGKLTPFTFAQDNKEIQVDETRLISSIAVLAEKKAIPFVYKGKQSILLYNDGEYRAFENICTHKGGPTTLSNDKLVCKWHGAKFDTLTGEALTRPAPEKSKLPEIKLKIEGNDIYVVQEDVAAAI
;
A
#
# COMPACT_ATOMS: atom_id res chain seq x y z
N MET A 1 24.04 -15.90 37.31
CA MET A 1 24.17 -14.43 37.26
C MET A 1 24.14 -14.02 35.79
N THR A 2 23.06 -13.41 35.34
CA THR A 2 22.81 -13.07 33.93
C THR A 2 23.40 -11.69 33.62
N GLU A 3 24.50 -11.68 32.87
CA GLU A 3 25.16 -10.45 32.44
C GLU A 3 24.32 -9.75 31.37
N LYS A 4 23.76 -8.57 31.70
CA LYS A 4 22.97 -7.76 30.78
C LYS A 4 23.90 -7.11 29.76
N ILE A 5 23.93 -7.62 28.54
CA ILE A 5 24.69 -7.01 27.43
C ILE A 5 24.07 -5.64 27.09
N ASN A 6 24.85 -4.58 27.29
CA ASN A 6 24.43 -3.21 27.10
C ASN A 6 24.59 -2.80 25.61
N ARG A 7 23.52 -2.29 24.98
CA ARG A 7 23.46 -1.98 23.54
C ARG A 7 24.55 -1.00 23.08
N ARG A 8 25.00 -0.10 23.97
CA ARG A 8 26.11 0.84 23.73
C ARG A 8 27.47 0.14 23.59
N ALA A 9 27.70 -0.96 24.31
CA ALA A 9 28.96 -1.71 24.26
C ALA A 9 29.09 -2.53 22.98
N PHE A 10 27.96 -2.95 22.39
CA PHE A 10 27.93 -3.68 21.12
C PHE A 10 28.20 -2.77 19.92
N LEU A 11 27.54 -1.61 19.86
CA LEU A 11 27.70 -0.65 18.76
C LEU A 11 29.10 -0.02 18.70
N SER A 12 29.79 0.12 19.83
CA SER A 12 31.17 0.62 19.85
C SER A 12 32.20 -0.38 19.32
N LYS A 13 31.89 -1.67 19.22
CA LYS A 13 32.80 -2.71 18.72
C LYS A 13 32.68 -2.95 17.21
N CYS A 14 31.59 -2.55 16.57
CA CYS A 14 31.41 -2.70 15.12
C CYS A 14 31.97 -1.52 14.28
N PHE A 15 32.27 -0.38 14.89
CA PHE A 15 32.72 0.83 14.17
C PHE A 15 34.25 1.04 14.12
N LYS A 16 35.07 0.14 14.70
CA LYS A 16 36.54 0.24 14.70
C LYS A 16 37.23 -0.81 13.82
N SER A 17 36.64 -1.10 12.66
CA SER A 17 37.26 -1.93 11.62
C SER A 17 37.38 -1.15 10.31
N THR A 18 38.04 0.00 10.35
CA THR A 18 38.51 0.73 9.17
C THR A 18 39.94 1.20 9.43
N ALA A 19 40.91 0.40 8.99
CA ALA A 19 42.24 0.81 8.49
C ALA A 19 43.24 -0.36 8.60
N ALA A 20 43.25 -1.23 7.59
CA ALA A 20 44.44 -2.01 7.27
C ALA A 20 44.55 -2.08 5.74
N ILE A 21 45.52 -1.32 5.24
CA ILE A 21 45.89 -1.10 3.85
C ILE A 21 46.52 -2.38 3.30
N ILE A 22 46.04 -2.88 2.16
CA ILE A 22 46.84 -3.72 1.26
C ILE A 22 46.87 -3.02 -0.09
N THR A 23 48.02 -2.42 -0.37
CA THR A 23 48.42 -1.89 -1.67
C THR A 23 48.64 -3.05 -2.65
N LEU A 24 47.78 -3.17 -3.65
CA LEU A 24 48.05 -3.94 -4.87
C LEU A 24 47.64 -3.10 -6.07
N THR A 25 48.66 -2.60 -6.75
CA THR A 25 48.59 -1.73 -7.92
C THR A 25 48.03 -2.53 -9.10
N ALA A 26 46.71 -2.48 -9.31
CA ALA A 26 46.08 -2.94 -10.55
C ALA A 26 45.79 -1.71 -11.43
N CYS A 27 46.46 -1.66 -12.58
CA CYS A 27 46.29 -0.61 -13.59
C CYS A 27 44.90 -0.75 -14.23
N GLY A 28 43.91 -0.09 -13.64
CA GLY A 28 42.60 0.15 -14.23
C GLY A 28 42.23 1.59 -13.91
N LYS A 29 41.99 2.42 -14.94
CA LYS A 29 41.55 3.81 -14.74
C LYS A 29 40.25 3.78 -13.94
N LEU A 30 40.34 4.06 -12.64
CA LEU A 30 39.20 4.28 -11.77
C LEU A 30 38.61 5.64 -12.14
N THR A 31 37.75 5.66 -13.16
CA THR A 31 36.79 6.76 -13.27
C THR A 31 35.91 6.67 -12.02
N PRO A 32 35.81 7.71 -11.18
CA PRO A 32 34.86 7.71 -10.10
C PRO A 32 33.48 7.40 -10.69
N PHE A 33 32.84 6.35 -10.18
CA PHE A 33 31.49 5.98 -10.57
C PHE A 33 30.56 7.06 -10.00
N THR A 34 30.42 8.16 -10.73
CA THR A 34 29.40 9.16 -10.44
C THR A 34 28.09 8.43 -10.63
N PHE A 35 27.33 8.24 -9.55
CA PHE A 35 25.92 7.93 -9.66
C PHE A 35 25.28 9.13 -10.37
N ALA A 36 25.18 9.05 -11.69
CA ALA A 36 24.24 9.87 -12.42
C ALA A 36 22.87 9.48 -11.89
N GLN A 37 22.27 10.35 -11.08
CA GLN A 37 20.84 10.32 -10.89
C GLN A 37 20.25 10.60 -12.28
N ASP A 38 19.89 9.54 -13.01
CA ASP A 38 18.96 9.64 -14.11
C ASP A 38 17.63 10.11 -13.51
N ASN A 39 17.50 11.42 -13.38
CA ASN A 39 16.26 12.14 -13.20
C ASN A 39 15.48 12.10 -14.50
N LYS A 40 15.19 10.89 -14.97
CA LYS A 40 14.18 10.70 -16.00
C LYS A 40 12.86 11.06 -15.34
N GLU A 41 12.33 12.20 -15.73
CA GLU A 41 10.99 12.64 -15.37
C GLU A 41 10.04 11.47 -15.59
N ILE A 42 9.65 10.83 -14.48
CA ILE A 42 8.75 9.69 -14.50
C ILE A 42 7.44 10.29 -14.97
N GLN A 43 7.05 9.98 -16.20
CA GLN A 43 5.70 10.23 -16.67
C GLN A 43 4.79 9.38 -15.78
N VAL A 44 4.29 9.98 -14.71
CA VAL A 44 3.32 9.35 -13.83
C VAL A 44 2.06 9.26 -14.67
N ASP A 45 1.85 8.12 -15.29
CA ASP A 45 0.54 7.77 -15.83
C ASP A 45 -0.45 8.03 -14.69
N GLU A 46 -1.36 8.98 -14.90
CA GLU A 46 -2.40 9.38 -13.97
C GLU A 46 -3.26 8.19 -13.54
N THR A 47 -3.09 7.03 -14.18
CA THR A 47 -3.78 5.80 -13.85
C THR A 47 -2.82 4.65 -13.55
N ARG A 48 -3.18 3.83 -12.54
CA ARG A 48 -2.42 2.61 -12.20
C ARG A 48 -3.34 1.39 -12.32
N LEU A 49 -2.92 0.41 -13.10
CA LEU A 49 -3.65 -0.86 -13.26
C LEU A 49 -3.79 -1.58 -11.90
N ILE A 50 -5.02 -2.02 -11.59
CA ILE A 50 -5.33 -2.83 -10.42
C ILE A 50 -5.50 -4.29 -10.80
N SER A 51 -6.43 -4.57 -11.74
CA SER A 51 -6.84 -5.91 -12.16
C SER A 51 -7.68 -5.83 -13.43
N SER A 52 -7.94 -6.97 -14.07
CA SER A 52 -8.97 -7.09 -15.09
C SER A 52 -10.34 -7.45 -14.50
N ILE A 53 -11.40 -7.18 -15.26
CA ILE A 53 -12.80 -7.51 -14.94
C ILE A 53 -12.96 -9.02 -14.72
N ALA A 54 -12.32 -9.85 -15.55
CA ALA A 54 -12.42 -11.30 -15.46
C ALA A 54 -11.91 -11.84 -14.11
N VAL A 55 -10.77 -11.33 -13.65
CA VAL A 55 -10.19 -11.71 -12.34
C VAL A 55 -11.09 -11.24 -11.20
N LEU A 56 -11.70 -10.06 -11.32
CA LEU A 56 -12.64 -9.56 -10.32
C LEU A 56 -13.93 -10.39 -10.26
N ALA A 57 -14.46 -10.80 -11.41
CA ALA A 57 -15.64 -11.67 -11.48
C ALA A 57 -15.40 -13.02 -10.79
N GLU A 58 -14.19 -13.59 -10.95
CA GLU A 58 -13.81 -14.84 -10.28
C GLU A 58 -13.66 -14.66 -8.75
N LYS A 59 -12.94 -13.61 -8.33
CA LYS A 59 -12.58 -13.43 -6.91
C LYS A 59 -13.63 -12.69 -6.08
N LYS A 60 -14.59 -12.02 -6.74
CA LYS A 60 -15.63 -11.13 -6.19
C LYS A 60 -15.11 -9.86 -5.50
N ALA A 61 -13.99 -9.97 -4.79
CA ALA A 61 -13.27 -8.84 -4.20
C ALA A 61 -11.76 -9.06 -4.28
N ILE A 62 -11.03 -8.00 -4.63
CA ILE A 62 -9.57 -8.02 -4.79
C ILE A 62 -8.95 -7.01 -3.83
N PRO A 63 -8.16 -7.45 -2.84
CA PRO A 63 -7.36 -6.53 -2.04
C PRO A 63 -6.20 -5.96 -2.88
N PHE A 64 -5.89 -4.68 -2.70
CA PHE A 64 -4.76 -4.02 -3.33
C PHE A 64 -4.19 -2.91 -2.44
N VAL A 65 -3.08 -2.30 -2.84
CA VAL A 65 -2.48 -1.17 -2.12
C VAL A 65 -2.62 0.10 -2.95
N TYR A 66 -3.10 1.19 -2.32
CA TYR A 66 -3.19 2.51 -2.92
C TYR A 66 -2.68 3.57 -1.95
N LYS A 67 -1.75 4.43 -2.41
CA LYS A 67 -1.09 5.47 -1.59
C LYS A 67 -0.57 4.91 -0.24
N GLY A 68 0.02 3.71 -0.28
CA GLY A 68 0.56 3.01 0.90
C GLY A 68 -0.50 2.42 1.85
N LYS A 69 -1.79 2.53 1.54
CA LYS A 69 -2.90 2.02 2.35
C LYS A 69 -3.49 0.75 1.74
N GLN A 70 -4.00 -0.13 2.60
CA GLN A 70 -4.75 -1.30 2.17
C GLN A 70 -6.09 -0.85 1.59
N SER A 71 -6.46 -1.44 0.47
CA SER A 71 -7.66 -1.10 -0.31
C SER A 71 -8.34 -2.37 -0.81
N ILE A 72 -9.61 -2.24 -1.20
CA ILE A 72 -10.39 -3.36 -1.71
C ILE A 72 -11.18 -2.90 -2.93
N LEU A 73 -11.10 -3.67 -4.01
CA LEU A 73 -11.86 -3.54 -5.24
C LEU A 73 -12.96 -4.59 -5.23
N LEU A 74 -14.18 -4.22 -5.58
CA LEU A 74 -15.33 -5.12 -5.64
C LEU A 74 -16.27 -4.73 -6.78
N TYR A 75 -17.09 -5.68 -7.20
CA TYR A 75 -18.19 -5.44 -8.14
C TYR A 75 -19.50 -5.76 -7.43
N ASN A 76 -20.41 -4.81 -7.41
CA ASN A 76 -21.75 -5.01 -6.88
C ASN A 76 -22.77 -4.21 -7.67
N ASP A 77 -23.94 -4.79 -7.91
CA ASP A 77 -25.08 -4.15 -8.57
C ASP A 77 -24.76 -3.41 -9.89
N GLY A 78 -23.92 -4.01 -10.74
CA GLY A 78 -23.52 -3.38 -12.00
C GLY A 78 -22.35 -2.41 -11.91
N GLU A 79 -21.88 -2.09 -10.70
CA GLU A 79 -20.86 -1.06 -10.47
C GLU A 79 -19.57 -1.62 -9.89
N TYR A 80 -18.44 -1.13 -10.43
CA TYR A 80 -17.12 -1.33 -9.85
C TYR A 80 -16.88 -0.28 -8.78
N ARG A 81 -16.60 -0.70 -7.56
CA ARG A 81 -16.34 0.18 -6.42
C ARG A 81 -15.02 -0.19 -5.79
N ALA A 82 -14.29 0.80 -5.30
CA ALA A 82 -13.09 0.59 -4.52
C ALA A 82 -13.07 1.49 -3.29
N PHE A 83 -12.57 0.96 -2.19
CA PHE A 83 -12.50 1.66 -0.91
C PHE A 83 -11.16 1.41 -0.21
N GLU A 84 -10.76 2.32 0.67
CA GLU A 84 -9.75 2.01 1.69
C GLU A 84 -10.28 0.87 2.58
N ASN A 85 -9.49 -0.21 2.70
CA ASN A 85 -9.87 -1.42 3.41
C ASN A 85 -9.52 -1.33 4.91
N ILE A 86 -10.00 -0.25 5.55
CA ILE A 86 -9.69 0.10 6.93
C ILE A 86 -11.00 0.47 7.62
N CYS A 87 -11.47 -0.40 8.51
CA CYS A 87 -12.70 -0.19 9.27
C CYS A 87 -12.62 1.09 10.10
N THR A 88 -13.64 1.95 9.99
CA THR A 88 -13.74 3.24 10.68
C THR A 88 -13.84 3.15 12.21
N HIS A 89 -14.01 1.94 12.78
CA HIS A 89 -14.00 1.73 14.22
C HIS A 89 -12.60 1.83 14.84
N LYS A 90 -11.71 0.89 14.48
CA LYS A 90 -10.34 0.78 15.04
C LYS A 90 -9.28 0.46 13.98
N GLY A 91 -9.65 0.49 12.69
CA GLY A 91 -8.72 0.26 11.59
C GLY A 91 -8.58 -1.18 11.10
N GLY A 92 -9.47 -2.08 11.52
CA GLY A 92 -9.41 -3.49 11.13
C GLY A 92 -9.72 -3.72 9.65
N PRO A 93 -9.14 -4.75 9.01
CA PRO A 93 -9.44 -5.07 7.62
C PRO A 93 -10.87 -5.57 7.46
N THR A 94 -11.46 -5.29 6.32
CA THR A 94 -12.77 -5.80 5.90
C THR A 94 -12.63 -6.87 4.82
N THR A 95 -13.66 -7.70 4.69
CA THR A 95 -13.77 -8.73 3.65
C THR A 95 -15.20 -8.76 3.14
N LEU A 96 -15.37 -9.11 1.86
CA LEU A 96 -16.70 -9.32 1.31
C LEU A 96 -17.33 -10.58 1.93
N SER A 97 -18.57 -10.45 2.44
CA SER A 97 -19.39 -11.55 2.94
C SER A 97 -20.86 -11.17 2.82
N ASN A 98 -21.66 -12.01 2.15
CA ASN A 98 -23.10 -11.79 1.91
C ASN A 98 -23.40 -10.37 1.39
N ASP A 99 -22.67 -9.95 0.35
CA ASP A 99 -22.82 -8.63 -0.30
C ASP A 99 -22.61 -7.44 0.62
N LYS A 100 -21.80 -7.64 1.68
CA LYS A 100 -21.40 -6.61 2.64
C LYS A 100 -19.92 -6.69 2.92
N LEU A 101 -19.29 -5.56 3.19
CA LEU A 101 -17.93 -5.52 3.70
C LEU A 101 -17.97 -5.71 5.21
N VAL A 102 -17.41 -6.81 5.71
CA VAL A 102 -17.44 -7.17 7.13
C VAL A 102 -16.05 -7.03 7.72
N CYS A 103 -15.92 -6.22 8.77
CA CYS A 103 -14.68 -6.06 9.52
C CYS A 103 -14.32 -7.36 10.25
N LYS A 104 -13.11 -7.87 9.99
CA LYS A 104 -12.62 -9.14 10.57
C LYS A 104 -12.39 -9.09 12.08
N TRP A 105 -12.28 -7.90 12.68
CA TRP A 105 -11.99 -7.76 14.11
C TRP A 105 -13.25 -7.83 14.98
N HIS A 106 -14.27 -7.03 14.66
CA HIS A 106 -15.46 -6.88 15.51
C HIS A 106 -16.79 -6.98 14.74
N GLY A 107 -16.76 -7.36 13.46
CA GLY A 107 -17.97 -7.64 12.67
C GLY A 107 -18.78 -6.41 12.22
N ALA A 108 -18.25 -5.18 12.35
CA ALA A 108 -18.88 -4.01 11.75
C ALA A 108 -19.08 -4.23 10.24
N LYS A 109 -20.29 -3.95 9.75
CA LYS A 109 -20.66 -4.15 8.35
C LYS A 109 -20.73 -2.81 7.64
N PHE A 110 -20.29 -2.79 6.39
CA PHE A 110 -20.35 -1.65 5.50
C PHE A 110 -21.07 -2.03 4.21
N ASP A 111 -21.78 -1.06 3.67
CA ASP A 111 -22.42 -1.17 2.37
C ASP A 111 -21.37 -1.20 1.25
N THR A 112 -21.55 -2.10 0.29
CA THR A 112 -20.60 -2.32 -0.82
C THR A 112 -20.72 -1.27 -1.92
N LEU A 113 -21.84 -0.55 -2.02
CA LEU A 113 -22.03 0.51 -3.00
C LEU A 113 -21.58 1.85 -2.45
N THR A 114 -21.89 2.16 -1.20
CA THR A 114 -21.65 3.50 -0.61
C THR A 114 -20.48 3.54 0.36
N GLY A 115 -19.98 2.40 0.82
CA GLY A 115 -18.98 2.31 1.89
C GLY A 115 -19.52 2.67 3.28
N GLU A 116 -20.82 2.94 3.42
CA GLU A 116 -21.42 3.41 4.67
C GLU A 116 -21.54 2.31 5.72
N ALA A 117 -21.24 2.65 6.98
CA ALA A 117 -21.39 1.77 8.12
C ALA A 117 -22.88 1.45 8.35
N LEU A 118 -23.20 0.16 8.29
CA LEU A 118 -24.55 -0.37 8.48
C LEU A 118 -24.78 -0.88 9.90
N THR A 119 -23.70 -1.29 10.58
CA THR A 119 -23.79 -1.82 11.95
C THR A 119 -22.68 -1.28 12.83
N ARG A 120 -22.99 -1.18 14.12
CA ARG A 120 -21.99 -1.02 15.18
C ARG A 120 -20.98 -2.19 15.14
N PRO A 121 -19.74 -2.03 15.65
CA PRO A 121 -19.21 -0.88 16.39
C PRO A 121 -18.63 0.26 15.54
N ALA A 122 -18.71 0.20 14.21
CA ALA A 122 -18.37 1.37 13.39
C ALA A 122 -19.27 2.56 13.78
N PRO A 123 -18.74 3.79 13.85
CA PRO A 123 -19.56 4.98 14.13
C PRO A 123 -20.69 5.10 13.11
N GLU A 124 -21.85 5.51 13.58
CA GLU A 124 -23.03 5.69 12.72
C GLU A 124 -22.73 6.72 11.63
N LYS A 125 -23.21 6.47 10.40
CA LYS A 125 -23.00 7.31 9.20
C LYS A 125 -21.53 7.48 8.77
N SER A 126 -20.57 6.79 9.40
CA SER A 126 -19.19 6.76 8.91
C SER A 126 -19.10 5.99 7.59
N LYS A 127 -18.18 6.37 6.72
CA LYS A 127 -17.98 5.74 5.40
C LYS A 127 -16.53 5.33 5.22
N LEU A 128 -16.31 4.20 4.57
CA LEU A 128 -14.99 3.85 4.04
C LEU A 128 -14.62 4.87 2.95
N PRO A 129 -13.40 5.46 2.98
CA PRO A 129 -12.96 6.37 1.93
C PRO A 129 -13.01 5.71 0.55
N GLU A 130 -13.70 6.35 -0.38
CA GLU A 130 -13.84 5.87 -1.76
C GLU A 130 -12.57 6.14 -2.57
N ILE A 131 -12.22 5.20 -3.44
CA ILE A 131 -11.09 5.29 -4.37
C ILE A 131 -11.67 5.35 -5.79
N LYS A 132 -11.36 6.44 -6.50
CA LYS A 132 -11.81 6.65 -7.88
C LYS A 132 -11.19 5.63 -8.82
N LEU A 133 -12.03 5.02 -9.64
CA LEU A 133 -11.64 4.04 -10.64
C LEU A 133 -11.83 4.60 -12.05
N LYS A 134 -11.00 4.13 -12.98
CA LYS A 134 -11.18 4.30 -14.43
C LYS A 134 -11.23 2.91 -15.05
N ILE A 135 -12.24 2.64 -15.87
CA ILE A 135 -12.41 1.36 -16.56
C ILE A 135 -12.13 1.60 -18.04
N GLU A 136 -11.18 0.86 -18.60
CA GLU A 136 -10.85 0.91 -20.02
C GLU A 136 -10.85 -0.51 -20.58
N GLY A 137 -11.79 -0.80 -21.48
CA GLY A 137 -11.97 -2.14 -22.03
C GLY A 137 -12.22 -3.17 -20.93
N ASN A 138 -11.25 -4.07 -20.73
CA ASN A 138 -11.32 -5.15 -19.75
C ASN A 138 -10.52 -4.88 -18.47
N ASP A 139 -9.87 -3.72 -18.38
CA ASP A 139 -8.93 -3.38 -17.31
C ASP A 139 -9.49 -2.30 -16.38
N ILE A 140 -9.19 -2.45 -15.10
CA ILE A 140 -9.62 -1.57 -14.02
C ILE A 140 -8.39 -0.86 -13.45
N TYR A 141 -8.41 0.45 -13.50
CA TYR A 141 -7.35 1.34 -13.04
C TYR A 141 -7.82 2.16 -11.83
N VAL A 142 -6.88 2.54 -10.96
CA VAL A 142 -7.10 3.62 -9.99
C VAL A 142 -6.67 4.95 -10.61
N VAL A 143 -7.47 6.00 -10.42
CA VAL A 143 -7.09 7.37 -10.77
C VAL A 143 -6.17 7.91 -9.67
N GLN A 144 -4.93 8.21 -10.04
CA GLN A 144 -3.96 8.90 -9.20
C GLN A 144 -4.34 10.38 -9.15
N GLU A 145 -4.80 10.84 -7.99
CA GLU A 145 -4.86 12.28 -7.74
C GLU A 145 -3.49 12.71 -7.22
N ASP A 146 -2.84 13.62 -7.95
CA ASP A 146 -1.51 14.12 -7.66
C ASP A 146 -1.35 14.46 -6.18
N VAL A 147 -0.33 13.88 -5.57
CA VAL A 147 0.11 14.25 -4.22
C VAL A 147 0.99 15.51 -4.35
N ALA A 148 0.49 16.53 -5.04
CA ALA A 148 1.15 17.81 -5.22
C ALA A 148 0.62 18.84 -4.21
N ALA A 149 0.58 18.50 -2.92
CA ALA A 149 0.27 19.47 -1.85
C ALA A 149 0.60 18.91 -0.45
N ALA A 150 1.84 18.47 -0.23
CA ALA A 150 2.35 18.24 1.13
C ALA A 150 3.88 18.31 1.14
N ILE A 151 4.42 19.49 0.86
CA ILE A 151 5.77 19.89 1.25
C ILE A 151 5.63 21.07 2.19
#